data_AF-A0A7Y7HZK3-F1
#
_entry.id   AF-A0A7Y7HZK3-F1
#
_cell.length_a   1.000
_cell.length_b   1.000
_cell.length_c   1.000
_cell.angle_alpha   90.00
_cell.angle_beta   90.00
_cell.angle_gamma   90.00
#
_symmetry.space_group_name_H-M   'P 1'
#
loop_
_entity.id
_entity.type
_entity.pdbx_description
1 polymer ?
#
loop_
_entity_poly.entity_id
_entity_poly.type
_entity_poly.pdbx_seq_one_letter_code
_entity_poly.pdbx_strand_id
1 'polypeptide(L)'
;AAAAAAPEATMAGASAYELMLVKLVADRRRLKSIQSIEQKVKVKRDELLPDYAEYVNGALEGGRGAQDEVLTTIMVWRIDVGDFAGALEIAAYVLQHGMTMPDQYDRTLATVLAEEVADTALRAFKLDPAAAIDTQQLLQVMDMTDPHDMPDQVRAKLRKATGYSLMAKDPAAALPYLERALELSEHSGVKQDIARLRKQLDAGGKDPAST
;
A
#
# COMPACT_ATOMS: atom_id res chain seq x y z
N ALA A 1 23.38 -10.53 -46.56
CA ALA A 1 22.71 -9.25 -46.77
C ALA A 1 21.85 -8.96 -45.55
N ALA A 2 22.10 -7.83 -44.90
CA ALA A 2 21.26 -7.20 -43.87
C ALA A 2 19.88 -6.84 -44.48
N ALA A 3 18.79 -6.60 -43.76
CA ALA A 3 18.68 -6.03 -42.42
C ALA A 3 17.42 -6.56 -41.72
N ALA A 4 17.55 -6.85 -40.42
CA ALA A 4 16.40 -6.91 -39.52
C ALA A 4 15.88 -5.49 -39.34
N ALA A 5 14.62 -5.26 -39.71
CA ALA A 5 13.95 -4.00 -39.45
C ALA A 5 13.85 -3.79 -37.93
N ALA A 6 14.39 -2.67 -37.46
CA ALA A 6 14.39 -2.26 -36.06
C ALA A 6 12.96 -2.04 -35.53
N PRO A 7 12.70 -2.26 -34.23
CA PRO A 7 11.41 -1.98 -33.59
C PRO A 7 11.10 -0.47 -33.46
N GLU A 8 11.96 0.41 -33.95
CA GLU A 8 11.83 1.87 -33.78
C GLU A 8 10.71 2.49 -34.63
N ALA A 9 10.27 1.81 -35.70
CA ALA A 9 9.27 2.34 -36.63
C ALA A 9 7.82 2.36 -36.09
N THR A 10 7.53 1.68 -34.97
CA THR A 10 6.17 1.64 -34.38
C THR A 10 5.91 2.72 -33.32
N MET A 11 6.95 3.44 -32.87
CA MET A 11 6.84 4.38 -31.73
C MET A 11 6.56 5.83 -32.15
N ALA A 12 6.68 6.16 -33.45
CA ALA A 12 6.67 7.54 -33.94
C ALA A 12 5.30 8.27 -33.90
N GLY A 13 4.24 7.61 -33.41
CA GLY A 13 2.90 8.19 -33.29
C GLY A 13 2.14 7.82 -32.02
N ALA A 14 2.78 7.12 -31.08
CA ALA A 14 2.16 6.74 -29.81
C ALA A 14 2.25 7.91 -28.81
N SER A 15 1.14 8.19 -28.13
CA SER A 15 1.10 9.10 -26.98
C SER A 15 2.01 8.60 -25.86
N ALA A 16 2.48 9.51 -25.00
CA ALA A 16 3.33 9.15 -23.86
C ALA A 16 2.70 8.04 -22.98
N TYR A 17 1.37 8.05 -22.84
CA TYR A 17 0.62 7.01 -22.14
C TYR A 17 0.74 5.64 -22.82
N GLU A 18 0.53 5.56 -24.14
CA GLU A 18 0.63 4.30 -24.89
C GLU A 18 2.05 3.71 -24.80
N LEU A 19 3.08 4.56 -24.81
CA LEU A 19 4.45 4.13 -24.57
C LEU A 19 4.64 3.51 -23.18
N MET A 20 4.04 4.13 -22.15
CA MET A 20 4.08 3.58 -20.80
C MET A 20 3.32 2.27 -20.66
N LEU A 21 2.19 2.09 -21.37
CA LEU A 21 1.47 0.81 -21.36
C LEU A 21 2.32 -0.32 -21.97
N VAL A 22 3.00 -0.07 -23.09
CA VAL A 22 3.92 -1.05 -23.70
C VAL A 22 5.05 -1.41 -22.73
N LYS A 23 5.66 -0.41 -22.07
CA LYS A 23 6.68 -0.62 -21.04
C LYS A 23 6.13 -1.46 -19.88
N LEU A 24 4.94 -1.12 -19.39
CA LEU A 24 4.30 -1.78 -18.26
C LEU A 24 4.04 -3.27 -18.54
N VAL A 25 3.63 -3.63 -19.76
CA VAL A 25 3.48 -5.03 -20.17
C VAL A 25 4.81 -5.77 -20.11
N ALA A 26 5.90 -5.17 -20.59
CA ALA A 26 7.23 -5.78 -20.54
C ALA A 26 7.72 -5.96 -19.09
N ASP A 27 7.55 -4.93 -18.26
CA ASP A 27 7.97 -4.96 -16.85
C ASP A 27 7.17 -5.96 -16.02
N ARG A 28 5.85 -6.08 -16.25
CA ARG A 28 5.03 -7.14 -15.62
C ARG A 28 5.49 -8.53 -16.00
N ARG A 29 5.86 -8.76 -17.28
CA ARG A 29 6.40 -10.05 -17.73
C ARG A 29 7.73 -10.36 -17.03
N ARG A 30 8.62 -9.37 -16.91
CA ARG A 30 9.89 -9.48 -16.18
C ARG A 30 9.65 -9.83 -14.71
N LEU A 31 8.73 -9.15 -14.03
CA LEU A 31 8.38 -9.46 -12.66
C LEU A 31 7.81 -10.88 -12.53
N LYS A 32 6.95 -11.31 -13.45
CA LYS A 32 6.36 -12.66 -13.45
C LYS A 32 7.42 -13.76 -13.61
N SER A 33 8.51 -13.52 -14.35
CA SER A 33 9.60 -14.50 -14.48
C SER A 33 10.49 -14.63 -13.24
N ILE A 34 10.42 -13.68 -12.30
CA ILE A 34 11.16 -13.75 -11.04
C ILE A 34 10.34 -14.56 -10.02
N GLN A 35 10.93 -15.59 -9.43
CA GLN A 35 10.24 -16.39 -8.41
C GLN A 35 10.28 -15.73 -7.03
N SER A 36 11.44 -15.20 -6.63
CA SER A 36 11.63 -14.59 -5.32
C SER A 36 10.84 -13.28 -5.15
N ILE A 37 10.06 -13.20 -4.08
CA ILE A 37 9.32 -11.98 -3.71
C ILE A 37 10.28 -10.86 -3.33
N GLU A 38 11.32 -11.16 -2.54
CA GLU A 38 12.34 -10.15 -2.17
C GLU A 38 13.06 -9.59 -3.39
N GLN A 39 13.36 -10.45 -4.38
CA GLN A 39 13.97 -9.99 -5.63
C GLN A 39 12.99 -9.15 -6.45
N LYS A 40 11.71 -9.49 -6.50
CA LYS A 40 10.68 -8.64 -7.14
C LYS A 40 10.63 -7.26 -6.48
N VAL A 41 10.65 -7.20 -5.15
CA VAL A 41 10.64 -5.94 -4.40
C VAL A 41 11.87 -5.10 -4.73
N LYS A 42 13.07 -5.70 -4.77
CA LYS A 42 14.29 -5.00 -5.18
C LYS A 42 14.20 -4.46 -6.61
N VAL A 43 13.78 -5.28 -7.58
CA VAL A 43 13.61 -4.84 -8.97
C VAL A 43 12.60 -3.70 -9.09
N LYS A 44 11.46 -3.78 -8.39
CA LYS A 44 10.49 -2.69 -8.34
C LYS A 44 11.13 -1.40 -7.82
N ARG A 45 11.80 -1.46 -6.67
CA ARG A 45 12.40 -0.30 -6.00
C ARG A 45 13.53 0.35 -6.80
N ASP A 46 14.49 -0.48 -7.21
CA ASP A 46 15.80 0.01 -7.64
C ASP A 46 15.84 0.25 -9.15
N GLU A 47 14.96 -0.40 -9.92
CA GLU A 47 14.98 -0.33 -11.38
C GLU A 47 13.67 0.23 -11.95
N LEU A 48 12.52 -0.36 -11.58
CA LEU A 48 11.26 -0.03 -12.27
C LEU A 48 10.68 1.32 -11.83
N LEU A 49 10.48 1.54 -10.53
CA LEU A 49 9.84 2.76 -10.02
C LEU A 49 10.55 4.06 -10.48
N PRO A 50 11.89 4.14 -10.50
CA PRO A 50 12.59 5.30 -11.06
C PRO A 50 12.21 5.61 -12.51
N ASP A 51 12.06 4.60 -13.36
CA ASP A 51 11.71 4.78 -14.78
C ASP A 51 10.30 5.38 -14.98
N TYR A 52 9.39 5.20 -14.02
CA TYR A 52 8.01 5.73 -14.11
C TYR A 52 7.86 7.10 -13.44
N ALA A 53 8.89 7.60 -12.74
CA ALA A 53 8.77 8.78 -11.89
C ALA A 53 8.35 10.04 -12.68
N GLU A 54 8.98 10.30 -13.83
CA GLU A 54 8.63 11.46 -14.66
C GLU A 54 7.19 11.38 -15.18
N TYR A 55 6.75 10.20 -15.61
CA TYR A 55 5.38 9.99 -16.07
C TYR A 55 4.36 10.21 -14.96
N VAL A 56 4.60 9.61 -13.78
CA VAL A 56 3.71 9.75 -12.62
C VAL A 56 3.58 11.23 -12.24
N ASN A 57 4.69 11.96 -12.13
CA ASN A 57 4.66 13.38 -11.76
C ASN A 57 3.85 14.20 -12.79
N GLY A 58 4.12 14.02 -14.08
CA GLY A 58 3.37 14.72 -15.13
C GLY A 58 1.88 14.37 -15.15
N ALA A 59 1.52 13.12 -14.86
CA ALA A 59 0.13 12.67 -14.79
C ALA A 59 -0.60 13.24 -13.56
N LEU A 60 0.07 13.36 -12.40
CA LEU A 60 -0.51 13.96 -11.20
C LEU A 60 -0.66 15.49 -11.31
N GLU A 61 0.30 16.18 -11.95
CA GLU A 61 0.27 17.63 -12.11
C GLU A 61 -0.68 18.11 -13.22
N GLY A 62 -0.71 17.42 -14.35
CA GLY A 62 -1.40 17.85 -15.57
C GLY A 62 -2.60 17.00 -15.97
N GLY A 63 -2.88 15.93 -15.21
CA GLY A 63 -3.93 14.96 -15.55
C GLY A 63 -5.34 15.53 -15.42
N ARG A 64 -6.25 15.02 -16.26
CA ARG A 64 -7.68 15.39 -16.27
C ARG A 64 -8.57 14.32 -15.61
N GLY A 65 -7.98 13.38 -14.87
CA GLY A 65 -8.72 12.27 -14.25
C GLY A 65 -9.18 11.18 -15.21
N ALA A 66 -8.55 11.02 -16.38
CA ALA A 66 -8.80 9.88 -17.26
C ALA A 66 -8.27 8.58 -16.63
N GLN A 67 -8.85 7.43 -17.00
CA GLN A 67 -8.36 6.13 -16.54
C GLN A 67 -6.89 5.95 -16.92
N ASP A 68 -6.08 5.57 -15.94
CA ASP A 68 -4.65 5.38 -16.09
C ASP A 68 -4.19 4.11 -15.36
N GLU A 69 -3.95 3.06 -16.15
CA GLU A 69 -3.50 1.76 -15.64
C GLU A 69 -2.07 1.82 -15.10
N VAL A 70 -1.25 2.76 -15.59
CA VAL A 70 0.12 2.97 -15.12
C VAL A 70 0.07 3.51 -13.70
N LEU A 71 -0.71 4.56 -13.43
CA LEU A 71 -0.83 5.12 -12.08
C LEU A 71 -1.29 4.09 -11.06
N THR A 72 -2.37 3.37 -11.32
CA THR A 72 -2.90 2.38 -10.37
C THR A 72 -1.94 1.20 -10.17
N THR A 73 -1.19 0.79 -11.20
CA THR A 73 -0.15 -0.25 -11.05
C THR A 73 1.03 0.25 -10.23
N ILE A 74 1.52 1.47 -10.51
CA ILE A 74 2.67 2.06 -9.81
C ILE A 74 2.34 2.35 -8.35
N MET A 75 1.10 2.76 -8.04
CA MET A 75 0.60 2.86 -6.67
C MET A 75 0.84 1.55 -5.91
N VAL A 76 0.41 0.40 -6.46
CA VAL A 76 0.61 -0.89 -5.80
C VAL A 76 2.09 -1.24 -5.69
N TRP A 77 2.89 -0.98 -6.72
CA TRP A 77 4.33 -1.27 -6.66
C TRP A 77 5.07 -0.42 -5.62
N ARG A 78 4.64 0.82 -5.39
CA ARG A 78 5.16 1.64 -4.28
C ARG A 78 4.80 1.04 -2.92
N ILE A 79 3.56 0.56 -2.76
CA ILE A 79 3.13 -0.16 -1.55
C ILE A 79 3.97 -1.43 -1.33
N ASP A 80 4.21 -2.22 -2.38
CA ASP A 80 5.00 -3.46 -2.32
C ASP A 80 6.41 -3.23 -1.78
N VAL A 81 7.01 -2.08 -2.08
CA VAL A 81 8.38 -1.74 -1.64
C VAL A 81 8.43 -0.97 -0.32
N GLY A 82 7.27 -0.69 0.28
CA GLY A 82 7.14 0.09 1.52
C GLY A 82 7.21 1.60 1.34
N ASP A 83 7.15 2.11 0.11
CA ASP A 83 7.08 3.54 -0.18
C ASP A 83 5.63 4.02 -0.06
N PHE A 84 5.15 4.15 1.17
CA PHE A 84 3.77 4.60 1.43
C PHE A 84 3.59 6.08 1.08
N ALA A 85 4.61 6.93 1.27
CA ALA A 85 4.49 8.35 0.93
C ALA A 85 4.14 8.55 -0.55
N GLY A 86 4.94 7.99 -1.46
CA GLY A 86 4.66 8.11 -2.90
C GLY A 86 3.41 7.33 -3.33
N ALA A 87 3.08 6.22 -2.66
CA ALA A 87 1.84 5.50 -2.94
C ALA A 87 0.60 6.34 -2.60
N LEU A 88 0.63 7.09 -1.48
CA LEU A 88 -0.52 7.87 -1.02
C LEU A 88 -0.76 9.12 -1.85
N GLU A 89 0.29 9.72 -2.42
CA GLU A 89 0.15 10.79 -3.42
C GLU A 89 -0.63 10.31 -4.64
N ILE A 90 -0.27 9.14 -5.18
CA ILE A 90 -1.00 8.54 -6.31
C ILE A 90 -2.42 8.15 -5.87
N ALA A 91 -2.56 7.51 -4.72
CA ALA A 91 -3.84 7.04 -4.19
C ALA A 91 -4.88 8.17 -4.06
N ALA A 92 -4.44 9.36 -3.60
CA ALA A 92 -5.33 10.51 -3.44
C ALA A 92 -5.91 10.94 -4.79
N TYR A 93 -5.06 11.03 -5.80
CA TYR A 93 -5.46 11.40 -7.16
C TYR A 93 -6.39 10.35 -7.79
N VAL A 94 -6.01 9.07 -7.75
CA VAL A 94 -6.79 8.01 -8.42
C VAL A 94 -8.15 7.75 -7.74
N LEU A 95 -8.25 7.91 -6.41
CA LEU A 95 -9.54 7.86 -5.69
C LEU A 95 -10.41 9.06 -6.03
N GLN A 96 -9.85 10.28 -5.98
CA GLN A 96 -10.59 11.51 -6.29
C GLN A 96 -11.21 11.46 -7.70
N HIS A 97 -10.53 10.86 -8.66
CA HIS A 97 -10.99 10.74 -10.04
C HIS A 97 -11.78 9.45 -10.33
N GLY A 98 -12.03 8.60 -9.33
CA GLY A 98 -12.81 7.38 -9.50
C GLY A 98 -12.19 6.38 -10.47
N MET A 99 -10.86 6.28 -10.48
CA MET A 99 -10.17 5.31 -11.33
C MET A 99 -10.43 3.87 -10.86
N THR A 100 -10.35 2.93 -11.80
CA THR A 100 -10.51 1.51 -11.53
C THR A 100 -9.17 0.81 -11.42
N MET A 101 -9.14 -0.30 -10.67
CA MET A 101 -7.97 -1.18 -10.68
C MET A 101 -7.85 -1.89 -12.03
N PRO A 102 -6.62 -2.32 -12.43
CA PRO A 102 -6.44 -3.19 -13.58
C PRO A 102 -7.15 -4.54 -13.39
N ASP A 103 -7.55 -5.20 -14.49
CA ASP A 103 -8.34 -6.45 -14.53
C ASP A 103 -7.77 -7.61 -13.70
N GLN A 104 -6.48 -7.60 -13.38
CA GLN A 104 -5.87 -8.61 -12.51
C GLN A 104 -6.30 -8.52 -11.03
N TYR A 105 -7.01 -7.46 -10.64
CA TYR A 105 -7.56 -7.27 -9.30
C TYR A 105 -9.09 -7.40 -9.33
N ASP A 106 -9.63 -8.30 -8.52
CA ASP A 106 -11.08 -8.50 -8.40
C ASP A 106 -11.74 -7.54 -7.39
N ARG A 107 -11.02 -6.52 -6.92
CA ARG A 107 -11.41 -5.64 -5.81
C ARG A 107 -11.39 -4.17 -6.22
N THR A 108 -12.17 -3.36 -5.53
CA THR A 108 -12.20 -1.90 -5.73
C THR A 108 -10.86 -1.26 -5.36
N LEU A 109 -10.57 -0.09 -5.93
CA LEU A 109 -9.32 0.64 -5.66
C LEU A 109 -9.10 0.90 -4.18
N ALA A 110 -10.13 1.38 -3.47
CA ALA A 110 -10.06 1.61 -2.02
C ALA A 110 -9.77 0.33 -1.23
N THR A 111 -10.34 -0.81 -1.65
CA THR A 111 -10.08 -2.10 -1.00
C THR A 111 -8.65 -2.57 -1.23
N VAL A 112 -8.12 -2.45 -2.45
CA VAL A 112 -6.73 -2.81 -2.76
C VAL A 112 -5.76 -1.92 -1.98
N LEU A 113 -5.99 -0.61 -1.96
CA LEU A 113 -5.16 0.33 -1.20
C LEU A 113 -5.10 -0.04 0.28
N ALA A 114 -6.26 -0.23 0.92
CA ALA A 114 -6.33 -0.57 2.34
C ALA A 114 -5.68 -1.92 2.64
N GLU A 115 -5.91 -2.92 1.78
CA GLU A 115 -5.39 -4.28 1.99
C GLU A 115 -3.89 -4.37 1.80
N GLU A 116 -3.36 -3.85 0.70
CA GLU A 116 -1.93 -3.94 0.36
C GLU A 116 -1.08 -3.14 1.35
N VAL A 117 -1.52 -1.94 1.76
CA VAL A 117 -0.81 -1.16 2.80
C VAL A 117 -0.77 -1.94 4.11
N ALA A 118 -1.92 -2.50 4.51
CA ALA A 118 -2.00 -3.25 5.76
C ALA A 118 -1.15 -4.54 5.70
N ASP A 119 -1.16 -5.27 4.60
CA ASP A 119 -0.35 -6.48 4.42
C ASP A 119 1.16 -6.16 4.40
N THR A 120 1.58 -5.09 3.74
CA THR A 120 2.97 -4.64 3.76
C THR A 120 3.40 -4.25 5.17
N ALA A 121 2.61 -3.45 5.88
CA ALA A 121 2.93 -3.03 7.25
C ALA A 121 2.99 -4.23 8.22
N LEU A 122 2.00 -5.13 8.17
CA LEU A 122 1.97 -6.32 9.03
C LEU A 122 3.12 -7.29 8.73
N ARG A 123 3.54 -7.40 7.46
CA ARG A 123 4.73 -8.17 7.10
C ARG A 123 5.99 -7.55 7.68
N ALA A 124 6.12 -6.22 7.65
CA ALA A 124 7.24 -5.53 8.26
C ALA A 124 7.29 -5.81 9.77
N PHE A 125 6.17 -5.67 10.49
CA PHE A 125 6.11 -5.98 11.93
C PHE A 125 6.40 -7.45 12.26
N LYS A 126 6.02 -8.37 11.37
CA LYS A 126 6.33 -9.80 11.54
C LYS A 126 7.83 -10.08 11.43
N LEU A 127 8.53 -9.36 10.56
CA LEU A 127 9.98 -9.50 10.38
C LEU A 127 10.75 -8.78 11.48
N ASP A 128 10.29 -7.58 11.86
CA ASP A 128 10.86 -6.76 12.91
C ASP A 128 9.72 -6.07 13.69
N PRO A 129 9.43 -6.47 14.93
CA PRO A 129 8.44 -5.81 15.77
C PRO A 129 8.72 -4.31 16.02
N ALA A 130 9.96 -3.86 15.81
CA ALA A 130 10.37 -2.46 15.90
C ALA A 130 10.36 -1.72 14.55
N ALA A 131 9.85 -2.35 13.48
CA ALA A 131 9.76 -1.74 12.16
C ALA A 131 9.13 -0.34 12.23
N ALA A 132 9.83 0.65 11.68
CA ALA A 132 9.39 2.03 11.68
C ALA A 132 8.36 2.27 10.56
N ILE A 133 7.10 1.91 10.83
CA ILE A 133 5.95 2.32 10.01
C ILE A 133 5.40 3.63 10.57
N ASP A 134 5.21 4.62 9.70
CA ASP A 134 4.58 5.87 10.09
C ASP A 134 3.07 5.68 10.29
N THR A 135 2.62 5.84 11.53
CA THR A 135 1.20 5.75 11.88
C THR A 135 0.35 6.75 11.10
N GLN A 136 0.87 7.95 10.80
CA GLN A 136 0.09 8.97 10.07
C GLN A 136 -0.27 8.50 8.66
N GLN A 137 0.61 7.75 7.99
CA GLN A 137 0.32 7.17 6.68
C GLN A 137 -0.79 6.11 6.76
N LEU A 138 -0.82 5.29 7.82
CA LEU A 138 -1.89 4.31 8.04
C LEU A 138 -3.24 4.99 8.33
N LEU A 139 -3.23 6.07 9.12
CA LEU A 139 -4.43 6.87 9.39
C LEU A 139 -4.94 7.56 8.12
N GLN A 140 -4.05 8.09 7.30
CA GLN A 140 -4.41 8.68 6.01
C GLN A 140 -5.11 7.66 5.10
N VAL A 141 -4.62 6.41 5.05
CA VAL A 141 -5.31 5.34 4.29
C VAL A 141 -6.69 5.06 4.88
N MET A 142 -6.82 5.03 6.21
CA MET A 142 -8.13 4.85 6.84
C MET A 142 -9.10 5.95 6.41
N ASP A 143 -8.68 7.22 6.47
CA ASP A 143 -9.52 8.36 6.10
C ASP A 143 -9.90 8.35 4.62
N MET A 144 -8.93 8.07 3.73
CA MET A 144 -9.15 7.99 2.28
C MET A 144 -10.11 6.88 1.89
N THR A 145 -10.15 5.79 2.67
CA THR A 145 -10.93 4.59 2.34
C THR A 145 -12.21 4.45 3.16
N ASP A 146 -12.40 5.26 4.22
CA ASP A 146 -13.60 5.23 5.06
C ASP A 146 -14.93 5.35 4.30
N PRO A 147 -15.09 6.28 3.32
CA PRO A 147 -16.35 6.46 2.62
C PRO A 147 -16.64 5.35 1.60
N HIS A 148 -15.73 4.40 1.38
CA HIS A 148 -15.86 3.34 0.39
C HIS A 148 -16.31 2.02 1.01
N ASP A 149 -17.25 1.33 0.35
CA ASP A 149 -17.61 -0.03 0.73
C ASP A 149 -16.42 -1.00 0.54
N MET A 150 -16.20 -1.87 1.52
CA MET A 150 -15.16 -2.89 1.48
C MET A 150 -15.40 -3.97 2.55
N PRO A 151 -14.82 -5.18 2.40
CA PRO A 151 -14.97 -6.24 3.39
C PRO A 151 -14.43 -5.84 4.77
N ASP A 152 -15.18 -6.16 5.83
CA ASP A 152 -14.78 -5.89 7.22
C ASP A 152 -13.42 -6.49 7.59
N GLN A 153 -13.04 -7.61 6.97
CA GLN A 153 -11.72 -8.22 7.15
C GLN A 153 -10.57 -7.32 6.70
N VAL A 154 -10.76 -6.55 5.63
CA VAL A 154 -9.77 -5.57 5.13
C VAL A 154 -9.69 -4.39 6.09
N ARG A 155 -10.85 -3.86 6.52
CA ARG A 155 -10.93 -2.81 7.54
C ARG A 155 -10.29 -3.22 8.87
N ALA A 156 -10.48 -4.46 9.29
CA ALA A 156 -9.85 -5.03 10.48
C ALA A 156 -8.32 -5.12 10.33
N LYS A 157 -7.84 -5.53 9.16
CA LYS A 157 -6.41 -5.66 8.85
C LYS A 157 -5.69 -4.31 8.93
N LEU A 158 -6.25 -3.25 8.34
CA LEU A 158 -5.69 -1.90 8.40
C LEU A 158 -5.68 -1.34 9.83
N ARG A 159 -6.75 -1.57 10.60
CA ARG A 159 -6.79 -1.20 12.02
C ARG A 159 -5.76 -1.96 12.85
N LYS A 160 -5.57 -3.25 12.59
CA LYS A 160 -4.52 -4.05 13.22
C LYS A 160 -3.13 -3.46 12.95
N ALA A 161 -2.82 -3.14 11.70
CA ALA A 161 -1.55 -2.52 11.33
C ALA A 161 -1.34 -1.18 12.06
N THR A 162 -2.39 -0.36 12.13
CA THR A 162 -2.39 0.93 12.83
C THR A 162 -2.11 0.76 14.32
N GLY A 163 -2.81 -0.17 14.98
CA GLY A 163 -2.58 -0.51 16.38
C GLY A 163 -1.13 -0.95 16.62
N TYR A 164 -0.60 -1.85 15.79
CA TYR A 164 0.80 -2.31 15.91
C TYR A 164 1.83 -1.19 15.77
N SER A 165 1.60 -0.22 14.87
CA SER A 165 2.49 0.96 14.73
C SER A 165 2.56 1.83 15.99
N LEU A 166 1.53 1.78 16.84
CA LEU A 166 1.39 2.56 18.06
C LEU A 166 1.80 1.78 19.32
N MET A 167 1.75 0.45 19.31
CA MET A 167 1.89 -0.38 20.52
C MET A 167 3.12 -0.05 21.40
N ALA A 168 4.26 0.27 20.79
CA ALA A 168 5.49 0.61 21.51
C ALA A 168 5.57 2.10 21.92
N LYS A 169 4.93 2.99 21.16
CA LYS A 169 5.05 4.46 21.31
C LYS A 169 3.95 5.02 22.20
N ASP A 170 2.72 4.55 21.99
CA ASP A 170 1.52 4.95 22.71
C ASP A 170 0.58 3.74 22.86
N PRO A 171 0.80 2.91 23.90
CA PRO A 171 -0.04 1.75 24.21
C PRO A 171 -1.53 2.10 24.40
N ALA A 172 -1.83 3.28 24.93
CA ALA A 172 -3.20 3.70 25.18
C ALA A 172 -3.92 4.03 23.86
N ALA A 173 -3.24 4.72 22.94
CA ALA A 173 -3.78 4.99 21.61
C ALA A 173 -3.86 3.73 20.72
N ALA A 174 -2.98 2.74 20.91
CA ALA A 174 -2.99 1.49 20.15
C ALA A 174 -4.23 0.62 20.44
N LEU A 175 -4.67 0.57 21.70
CA LEU A 175 -5.74 -0.31 22.17
C LEU A 175 -7.06 -0.20 21.37
N PRO A 176 -7.66 0.98 21.18
CA PRO A 176 -8.94 1.09 20.46
C PRO A 176 -8.86 0.61 19.01
N TYR A 177 -7.71 0.73 18.33
CA TYR A 177 -7.55 0.19 16.99
C TYR A 177 -7.58 -1.34 16.96
N LEU A 178 -6.91 -1.98 17.93
CA LEU A 178 -6.91 -3.45 18.03
C LEU A 178 -8.29 -3.97 18.44
N GLU A 179 -8.96 -3.31 19.38
CA GLU A 179 -10.34 -3.67 19.77
C GLU A 179 -11.29 -3.57 18.59
N ARG A 180 -11.24 -2.47 17.84
CA ARG A 180 -12.08 -2.32 16.65
C ARG A 180 -11.72 -3.31 15.54
N ALA A 181 -10.46 -3.70 15.40
CA ALA A 181 -10.06 -4.78 14.49
C ALA A 181 -10.67 -6.13 14.90
N LEU A 182 -10.77 -6.41 16.20
CA LEU A 182 -11.41 -7.62 16.73
C LEU A 182 -12.92 -7.62 16.52
N GLU A 183 -13.59 -6.49 16.71
CA GLU A 183 -15.04 -6.34 16.49
C GLU A 183 -15.43 -6.59 15.03
N LEU A 184 -14.62 -6.09 14.08
CA LEU A 184 -14.86 -6.25 12.65
C LEU A 184 -14.51 -7.67 12.16
N SER A 185 -13.55 -8.32 12.79
CA SER A 185 -13.13 -9.68 12.43
C SER A 185 -12.60 -10.42 13.64
N GLU A 186 -13.34 -11.43 14.08
CA GLU A 186 -12.91 -12.30 15.19
C GLU A 186 -11.60 -13.06 14.88
N HIS A 187 -11.29 -13.21 13.59
CA HIS A 187 -10.09 -13.87 13.07
C HIS A 187 -8.92 -12.90 12.81
N SER A 188 -9.03 -11.64 13.22
CA SER A 188 -7.95 -10.64 13.12
C SER A 188 -6.66 -11.03 13.87
N GLY A 189 -6.76 -11.93 14.86
CA GLY A 189 -5.61 -12.50 15.57
C GLY A 189 -5.02 -11.59 16.65
N VAL A 190 -5.72 -10.53 17.07
CA VAL A 190 -5.23 -9.52 18.04
C VAL A 190 -5.65 -9.77 19.48
N LYS A 191 -6.41 -10.84 19.77
CA LYS A 191 -6.97 -11.12 21.11
C LYS A 191 -5.91 -11.13 22.21
N GLN A 192 -4.77 -11.79 21.95
CA GLN A 192 -3.68 -11.88 22.93
C GLN A 192 -2.93 -10.54 23.08
N ASP A 193 -2.80 -9.77 22.00
CA ASP A 193 -2.16 -8.46 22.04
C ASP A 193 -3.00 -7.47 22.86
N ILE A 194 -4.31 -7.44 22.66
CA ILE A 194 -5.26 -6.66 23.47
C ILE A 194 -5.13 -7.02 24.95
N ALA A 195 -5.14 -8.31 25.29
CA ALA A 195 -5.03 -8.76 26.67
C ALA A 195 -3.71 -8.31 27.32
N ARG A 196 -2.60 -8.41 26.58
CA ARG A 196 -1.27 -7.94 27.03
C ARG A 196 -1.25 -6.43 27.24
N LEU A 197 -1.81 -5.68 26.30
CA LEU A 197 -1.82 -4.22 26.30
C LEU A 197 -2.65 -3.66 27.46
N ARG A 198 -3.85 -4.23 27.70
CA ARG A 198 -4.69 -3.87 28.86
C ARG A 198 -3.94 -4.10 30.17
N LYS A 199 -3.29 -5.25 30.34
CA LYS A 199 -2.49 -5.55 31.54
C LYS A 199 -1.35 -4.54 31.73
N GLN A 200 -0.68 -4.14 30.65
CA GLN A 200 0.39 -3.13 30.70
C GLN A 200 -0.15 -1.78 31.17
N LEU A 201 -1.30 -1.35 30.64
CA LEU A 201 -1.96 -0.10 31.03
C LEU A 201 -2.43 -0.11 32.49
N ASP A 202 -3.00 -1.23 32.94
CA ASP A 202 -3.42 -1.41 34.35
C ASP A 202 -2.23 -1.38 35.32
N ALA A 203 -1.06 -1.89 34.90
CA ALA A 203 0.16 -1.85 35.70
C ALA A 203 0.76 -0.44 35.74
N GLY A 204 0.77 0.28 34.62
CA GLY A 204 1.25 1.66 34.54
C GLY A 204 0.38 2.67 35.27
N GLY A 205 -0.92 2.40 35.45
CA GLY A 205 -1.83 3.22 36.25
C GLY A 205 -1.74 2.99 37.77
N LYS A 206 -0.97 1.98 38.23
CA LYS A 206 -0.84 1.59 39.64
C LYS A 206 0.51 1.98 40.25
N ASP A 207 1.09 3.10 39.83
CA ASP A 207 2.37 3.55 40.38
C ASP A 207 2.31 3.69 41.92
N PRO A 208 3.20 3.03 42.68
CA PRO A 208 3.16 2.95 44.15
C PRO A 208 3.55 4.26 44.86
N ALA A 209 3.72 5.37 44.14
CA ALA A 209 4.04 6.68 44.70
C ALA A 209 2.81 7.53 45.08
N SER A 210 1.60 7.00 44.92
CA SER A 210 0.33 7.74 45.17
C SER A 210 -0.52 7.18 46.33
N THR A 211 0.11 6.57 47.33
CA THR A 211 -0.55 6.20 48.61
C THR A 211 0.34 6.60 49.76
#